data_AF-A0A1Z4V5Q7-F1
#
_entry.id   AF-A0A1Z4V5Q7-F1
#
_cell.length_a   1.000
_cell.length_b   1.000
_cell.length_c   1.000
_cell.angle_alpha   90.00
_cell.angle_beta   90.00
_cell.angle_gamma   90.00
#
_symmetry.space_group_name_H-M   'P 1'
#
loop_
_entity.id
_entity.type
_entity.pdbx_description
1 polymer ?
#
loop_
_entity_poly.entity_id
_entity_poly.type
_entity_poly.pdbx_seq_one_letter_code
_entity_poly.pdbx_strand_id
1 'polypeptide(L)'
;MPLFNKQENELITHFDKWLYFLKNLESFNHIPAILNEPIFKKGFEIAEISHLNVEQYEQYKKSLVQYLEVKNVFDTAFEEGEKAGIEKGIEKGIEKGIEKVAKALKEQNIAIEIIAESTGLSYEAIQRI
;
A
#
# COMPACT_ATOMS: atom_id res chain seq x y z
N MET A 1 -22.74 -14.18 25.67
CA MET A 1 -22.75 -14.47 27.12
C MET A 1 -23.76 -15.56 27.44
N PRO A 2 -23.31 -16.78 27.77
CA PRO A 2 -24.21 -17.94 27.93
C PRO A 2 -25.09 -17.91 29.20
N LEU A 3 -24.90 -16.96 30.13
CA LEU A 3 -25.58 -16.95 31.43
C LEU A 3 -26.61 -15.81 31.63
N PHE A 4 -26.78 -14.91 30.67
CA PHE A 4 -27.73 -13.79 30.79
C PHE A 4 -28.99 -14.06 29.97
N ASN A 5 -30.03 -14.61 30.59
CA ASN A 5 -31.29 -15.01 29.94
C ASN A 5 -32.51 -14.17 30.37
N LYS A 6 -32.27 -13.00 30.97
CA LYS A 6 -33.34 -12.13 31.47
C LYS A 6 -34.09 -11.45 30.33
N GLN A 7 -35.41 -11.42 30.42
CA GLN A 7 -36.28 -10.73 29.46
C GLN A 7 -36.54 -9.26 29.87
N GLU A 8 -37.13 -8.45 28.98
CA GLU A 8 -37.33 -7.00 29.17
C GLU A 8 -38.04 -6.64 30.49
N ASN A 9 -38.92 -7.52 30.94
CA ASN A 9 -39.70 -7.43 32.17
C ASN A 9 -38.94 -7.85 33.45
N GLU A 10 -37.71 -8.36 33.35
CA GLU A 10 -36.87 -8.80 34.46
C GLU A 10 -35.65 -7.89 34.71
N LEU A 11 -35.58 -6.76 34.01
CA LEU A 11 -34.49 -5.79 34.09
C LEU A 11 -34.67 -4.85 35.30
N ILE A 12 -34.28 -5.34 36.48
CA ILE A 12 -34.43 -4.62 37.77
C ILE A 12 -33.32 -3.59 37.98
N THR A 13 -32.08 -3.89 37.56
CA THR A 13 -30.92 -3.04 37.84
C THR A 13 -30.39 -2.31 36.59
N HIS A 14 -29.73 -1.17 36.80
CA HIS A 14 -29.06 -0.44 35.70
C HIS A 14 -27.98 -1.30 35.03
N PHE A 15 -27.34 -2.20 35.78
CA PHE A 15 -26.38 -3.17 35.24
C PHE A 15 -27.04 -4.21 34.33
N ASP A 16 -28.20 -4.75 34.71
CA ASP A 16 -28.97 -5.67 33.84
C ASP A 16 -29.37 -4.99 32.53
N LYS A 17 -29.74 -3.70 32.57
CA LYS A 17 -30.04 -2.90 31.38
C LYS A 17 -28.84 -2.77 30.42
N TRP A 18 -27.64 -2.52 30.96
CA TRP A 18 -26.41 -2.50 30.16
C TRP A 18 -26.08 -3.86 29.56
N LEU A 19 -26.28 -4.93 30.32
CA LEU A 19 -26.01 -6.29 29.86
C LEU A 19 -26.99 -6.73 28.77
N TYR A 20 -28.26 -6.33 28.89
CA TYR A 20 -29.29 -6.51 27.87
C TYR A 20 -29.01 -5.67 26.61
N PHE A 21 -28.59 -4.42 26.78
CA PHE A 21 -28.19 -3.53 25.69
C PHE A 21 -27.02 -4.13 24.89
N LEU A 22 -25.94 -4.56 25.55
CA LEU A 22 -24.78 -5.15 24.89
C LEU A 22 -25.08 -6.52 24.25
N LYS A 23 -25.96 -7.33 24.85
CA LYS A 23 -26.32 -8.66 24.32
C LYS A 23 -27.17 -8.55 23.04
N ASN A 24 -28.08 -7.60 22.97
CA ASN A 24 -29.07 -7.50 21.89
C ASN A 24 -28.76 -6.37 20.89
N LEU A 25 -27.57 -5.77 20.98
CA LEU A 25 -27.12 -4.62 20.19
C LEU A 25 -27.21 -4.87 18.67
N GLU A 26 -26.90 -6.09 18.23
CA GLU A 26 -26.98 -6.53 16.83
C GLU A 26 -28.43 -6.68 16.32
N SER A 27 -29.40 -6.87 17.22
CA SER A 27 -30.80 -7.17 16.88
C SER A 27 -31.75 -5.98 17.05
N PHE A 28 -31.30 -4.84 17.59
CA PHE A 28 -32.15 -3.69 17.82
C PHE A 28 -32.30 -2.82 16.56
N ASN A 29 -33.52 -2.76 16.03
CA ASN A 29 -33.91 -1.81 14.97
C ASN A 29 -34.47 -0.49 15.52
N HIS A 30 -34.80 -0.44 16.81
CA HIS A 30 -35.28 0.75 17.52
C HIS A 30 -34.94 0.64 19.00
N ILE A 31 -34.89 1.78 19.70
CA ILE A 31 -34.61 1.84 21.14
C ILE A 31 -35.84 1.35 21.91
N PRO A 32 -35.78 0.23 22.67
CA PRO A 32 -36.89 -0.22 23.49
C PRO A 32 -37.21 0.80 24.59
N ALA A 33 -38.49 0.93 24.96
CA ALA A 33 -38.96 1.93 25.93
C ALA A 33 -38.26 1.84 27.30
N ILE A 34 -37.83 0.64 27.69
CA ILE A 34 -37.10 0.36 28.94
C ILE A 34 -35.67 0.93 28.95
N LEU A 35 -35.09 1.17 27.77
CA LEU A 35 -33.75 1.74 27.58
C LEU A 35 -33.81 3.19 27.08
N ASN A 36 -34.95 3.87 27.18
CA ASN A 36 -35.13 5.26 26.78
C ASN A 36 -34.52 6.25 27.79
N GLU A 37 -33.28 6.00 28.20
CA GLU A 37 -32.49 6.88 29.07
C GLU A 37 -31.41 7.59 28.21
N PRO A 38 -31.04 8.84 28.55
CA PRO A 38 -30.09 9.62 27.76
C PRO A 38 -28.72 8.96 27.61
N ILE A 39 -28.31 8.09 28.53
CA ILE A 39 -27.03 7.37 28.47
C ILE A 39 -27.04 6.28 27.38
N PHE A 40 -28.15 5.56 27.21
CA PHE A 40 -28.30 4.54 26.18
C PHE A 40 -28.50 5.15 24.80
N LYS A 41 -29.15 6.32 24.69
CA LYS A 41 -29.24 7.06 23.41
C LYS A 41 -27.86 7.38 22.83
N LYS A 42 -26.94 7.88 23.66
CA LYS A 42 -25.55 8.11 23.25
C LYS A 42 -24.85 6.80 22.85
N GLY A 43 -25.12 5.72 23.59
CA GLY A 43 -24.61 4.38 23.25
C GLY A 43 -25.12 3.88 21.89
N PHE A 44 -26.40 4.10 21.58
CA PHE A 44 -27.02 3.79 20.29
C PHE A 44 -26.44 4.65 19.17
N GLU A 45 -26.28 5.96 19.35
CA GLU A 45 -25.66 6.85 18.35
C GLU A 45 -24.23 6.38 17.99
N ILE A 46 -23.43 5.99 18.98
CA ILE A 46 -22.07 5.49 18.77
C ILE A 46 -22.08 4.10 18.09
N ALA A 47 -23.01 3.24 18.46
CA ALA A 47 -23.18 1.90 17.87
C ALA A 47 -23.70 1.95 16.43
N GLU A 48 -24.63 2.86 16.13
CA GLU A 48 -25.20 3.09 14.80
C GLU A 48 -24.13 3.57 13.82
N ILE A 49 -23.21 4.43 14.27
CA ILE A 49 -22.03 4.85 13.50
C ILE A 49 -21.05 3.69 13.27
N SER A 50 -21.05 2.69 14.16
CA SER A 50 -20.17 1.51 14.09
C SER A 50 -20.76 0.37 13.26
N HIS A 51 -22.07 0.36 13.00
CA HIS A 51 -22.73 -0.58 12.11
C HIS A 51 -22.67 -0.07 10.66
N LEU A 52 -21.50 -0.20 10.03
CA LEU A 52 -21.52 -0.40 8.57
C LEU A 52 -22.36 -1.66 8.34
N ASN A 53 -23.46 -1.54 7.60
CA ASN A 53 -24.19 -2.73 7.18
C ASN A 53 -23.27 -3.59 6.28
N VAL A 54 -23.58 -4.88 6.12
CA VAL A 54 -22.72 -5.83 5.39
C VAL A 54 -22.36 -5.29 3.99
N GLU A 55 -23.30 -4.61 3.32
CA GLU A 55 -23.08 -4.02 2.00
C GLU A 55 -22.09 -2.84 2.04
N GLN A 56 -22.21 -1.93 3.01
CA GLN A 56 -21.31 -0.80 3.18
C GLN A 56 -19.89 -1.26 3.57
N TYR A 57 -19.78 -2.29 4.41
CA TYR A 57 -18.50 -2.88 4.75
C TYR A 57 -17.81 -3.54 3.54
N GLU A 58 -18.57 -4.25 2.70
CA GLU A 58 -18.06 -4.82 1.46
C GLU A 58 -17.68 -3.74 0.43
N GLN A 59 -18.45 -2.65 0.34
CA GLN A 59 -18.09 -1.49 -0.49
C GLN A 59 -16.79 -0.85 0.00
N TYR A 60 -16.64 -0.65 1.32
CA TYR A 60 -15.42 -0.12 1.91
C TYR A 60 -14.21 -1.02 1.62
N LYS A 61 -14.34 -2.34 1.81
CA LYS A 61 -13.28 -3.31 1.45
C LYS A 61 -12.93 -3.24 -0.03
N LYS A 62 -13.93 -3.15 -0.91
CA LYS A 62 -13.70 -3.01 -2.35
C LYS A 62 -12.91 -1.74 -2.67
N SER A 63 -13.27 -0.61 -2.08
CA SER A 63 -12.53 0.65 -2.25
C SER A 63 -11.10 0.55 -1.72
N LEU A 64 -10.89 -0.14 -0.60
CA LEU A 64 -9.56 -0.36 -0.04
C LEU A 64 -8.70 -1.23 -0.97
N VAL A 65 -9.24 -2.32 -1.50
CA VAL A 65 -8.55 -3.19 -2.45
C VAL A 65 -8.19 -2.42 -3.71
N GLN A 66 -9.12 -1.64 -4.28
CA GLN A 66 -8.85 -0.81 -5.46
C GLN A 66 -7.72 0.19 -5.21
N TYR A 67 -7.73 0.86 -4.06
CA TYR A 67 -6.65 1.78 -3.69
C TYR A 67 -5.29 1.07 -3.60
N LEU A 68 -5.26 -0.11 -2.97
CA LEU A 68 -4.05 -0.91 -2.83
C LEU A 68 -3.55 -1.42 -4.19
N GLU A 69 -4.43 -1.86 -5.08
CA GLU A 69 -4.07 -2.29 -6.44
C GLU A 69 -3.40 -1.15 -7.21
N VAL A 70 -4.01 0.04 -7.22
CA VAL A 70 -3.46 1.22 -7.89
C VAL A 70 -2.11 1.60 -7.30
N LYS A 71 -1.99 1.61 -5.97
CA LYS A 71 -0.72 1.90 -5.28
C LYS A 71 0.37 0.89 -5.64
N ASN A 72 0.06 -0.40 -5.62
CA ASN A 72 1.02 -1.46 -5.92
C ASN A 72 1.50 -1.41 -7.36
N VAL A 73 0.60 -1.14 -8.32
CA VAL A 73 0.98 -0.94 -9.73
C VAL A 73 1.93 0.25 -9.87
N PHE A 74 1.64 1.37 -9.21
CA PHE A 74 2.48 2.56 -9.27
C PHE A 74 3.86 2.31 -8.63
N ASP A 75 3.90 1.73 -7.43
CA ASP A 75 5.15 1.41 -6.72
C ASP A 75 6.03 0.47 -7.55
N THR A 76 5.43 -0.59 -8.13
CA THR A 76 6.16 -1.54 -8.99
C THR A 76 6.72 -0.85 -10.23
N ALA A 77 5.91 -0.04 -10.92
CA ALA A 77 6.35 0.68 -12.11
C ALA A 77 7.47 1.69 -11.80
N PHE A 78 7.41 2.34 -10.64
CA PHE A 78 8.46 3.24 -10.18
C PHE A 78 9.76 2.49 -9.89
N GLU A 79 9.70 1.39 -9.12
CA GLU A 79 10.88 0.58 -8.80
C GLU A 79 11.55 -0.02 -10.05
N GLU A 80 10.76 -0.53 -10.99
CA GLU A 80 11.27 -1.04 -12.27
C GLU A 80 11.89 0.08 -13.12
N GLY A 81 11.24 1.25 -13.14
CA GLY A 81 11.76 2.44 -13.81
C GLY A 81 13.10 2.92 -13.24
N GLU A 82 13.23 2.93 -11.91
CA GLU A 82 14.48 3.28 -11.22
C GLU A 82 15.59 2.27 -11.54
N LYS A 83 15.31 0.97 -11.43
CA LYS A 83 16.27 -0.10 -11.76
C LYS A 83 16.75 0.01 -13.21
N ALA A 84 15.81 0.14 -14.16
CA ALA A 84 16.14 0.29 -15.58
C ALA A 84 16.92 1.60 -15.85
N GLY A 85 16.62 2.67 -15.12
CA GLY A 85 17.33 3.94 -15.20
C GLY A 85 18.78 3.82 -14.72
N ILE A 86 18.99 3.15 -13.58
CA ILE A 86 20.33 2.89 -13.02
C ILE A 86 21.13 1.99 -13.97
N GLU A 87 20.56 0.90 -14.45
CA GLU A 87 21.24 -0.04 -15.36
C GLU A 87 21.68 0.65 -16.66
N LYS A 88 20.76 1.38 -17.32
CA LYS A 88 21.09 2.20 -18.50
C LYS A 88 22.12 3.29 -18.20
N GLY A 89 22.08 3.85 -16.99
CA GLY A 89 23.04 4.86 -16.55
C GLY A 89 24.45 4.29 -16.39
N ILE A 90 24.57 3.12 -15.78
CA ILE A 90 25.83 2.40 -15.60
C ILE A 90 26.39 1.98 -16.96
N GLU A 91 25.58 1.36 -17.82
CA GLU A 91 26.00 0.92 -19.16
C GLU A 91 26.55 2.10 -19.98
N LYS A 92 25.77 3.19 -20.10
CA LYS A 92 26.22 4.42 -20.78
C LYS A 92 27.45 5.05 -20.12
N GLY A 93 27.57 4.94 -18.80
CA GLY A 93 28.72 5.44 -18.05
C GLY A 93 29.99 4.67 -18.38
N ILE A 94 29.90 3.34 -18.45
CA ILE A 94 30.99 2.44 -18.83
C ILE A 94 31.40 2.71 -20.27
N GLU A 95 30.46 2.74 -21.22
CA GLU A 95 30.75 3.02 -22.64
C GLU A 95 31.48 4.36 -22.81
N LYS A 96 30.95 5.44 -22.23
CA LYS A 96 31.60 6.76 -22.28
C LYS A 96 32.96 6.78 -21.58
N GLY A 97 33.15 5.97 -20.54
CA GLY A 97 34.43 5.81 -19.86
C GLY A 97 35.46 5.15 -20.77
N ILE A 98 35.08 4.06 -21.43
CA ILE A 98 35.91 3.33 -22.40
C ILE A 98 36.28 4.24 -23.58
N GLU A 99 35.32 4.98 -24.14
CA GLU A 99 35.58 5.94 -25.22
C GLU A 99 36.57 7.04 -24.81
N LYS A 100 36.43 7.60 -23.59
CA LYS A 100 37.37 8.61 -23.06
C LYS A 100 38.79 8.04 -22.93
N VAL A 101 38.93 6.82 -22.44
CA VAL A 101 40.23 6.15 -22.34
C VAL A 101 40.80 5.92 -23.73
N ALA A 102 40.02 5.37 -24.67
CA ALA A 102 40.45 5.14 -26.05
C ALA A 102 40.92 6.44 -26.72
N LYS A 103 40.20 7.54 -26.53
CA LYS A 103 40.57 8.86 -27.04
C LYS A 103 41.91 9.34 -26.46
N ALA A 104 42.09 9.23 -25.14
CA ALA A 104 43.35 9.62 -24.50
C ALA A 104 44.55 8.78 -24.98
N LEU A 105 44.36 7.47 -25.20
CA LEU A 105 45.41 6.60 -25.74
C LEU A 105 45.75 6.96 -27.20
N LYS A 106 44.74 7.30 -28.00
CA LYS A 106 44.92 7.77 -29.38
C LYS A 106 45.68 9.10 -29.44
N GLU A 107 45.36 10.05 -28.55
CA GLU A 107 46.09 11.31 -28.41
C GLU A 107 47.57 11.10 -28.01
N GLN A 108 47.87 10.01 -27.29
CA GLN A 108 49.23 9.60 -26.96
C GLN A 108 49.95 8.83 -28.09
N ASN A 109 49.36 8.73 -29.29
CA ASN A 109 49.90 7.98 -30.43
C ASN A 109 50.17 6.50 -30.15
N ILE A 110 49.39 5.89 -29.25
CA ILE A 110 49.44 4.44 -29.01
C ILE A 110 48.86 3.73 -30.23
N ALA A 111 49.46 2.58 -30.57
CA ALA A 111 49.04 1.76 -31.70
C ALA A 111 47.57 1.33 -31.56
N ILE A 112 46.81 1.40 -32.65
CA ILE A 112 45.36 1.16 -32.65
C ILE A 112 45.05 -0.27 -32.20
N GLU A 113 45.93 -1.22 -32.52
CA GLU A 113 45.84 -2.62 -32.10
C GLU A 113 45.84 -2.76 -30.57
N ILE A 114 46.73 -2.02 -29.88
CA ILE A 114 46.83 -2.02 -28.42
C ILE A 114 45.59 -1.37 -27.79
N ILE A 115 45.08 -0.29 -28.41
CA ILE A 115 43.85 0.37 -27.94
C ILE A 115 42.66 -0.58 -28.08
N ALA A 116 42.52 -1.28 -29.21
CA ALA A 116 41.46 -2.25 -29.44
C ALA A 116 41.51 -3.40 -28.43
N GLU A 117 42.69 -3.96 -28.18
CA GLU A 117 42.88 -5.02 -27.19
C GLU A 117 42.58 -4.56 -25.76
N SER A 118 42.97 -3.33 -25.40
CA SER A 118 42.82 -2.81 -24.03
C SER A 118 41.40 -2.31 -23.72
N THR A 119 40.66 -1.84 -24.73
CA THR A 119 39.34 -1.20 -24.56
C THR A 119 38.19 -2.07 -25.03
N GLY A 120 38.47 -3.13 -25.79
CA GLY A 120 37.46 -3.99 -26.41
C GLY A 120 36.69 -3.32 -27.57
N LEU A 121 37.07 -2.11 -27.98
CA LEU A 121 36.46 -1.39 -29.09
C LEU A 121 36.93 -1.94 -30.45
N SER A 122 36.06 -1.84 -31.46
CA SER A 122 36.44 -2.16 -32.83
C SER A 122 37.38 -1.11 -33.42
N TYR A 123 38.21 -1.52 -34.39
CA TYR A 123 39.09 -0.61 -35.13
C TYR A 123 38.32 0.56 -35.75
N GLU A 124 37.11 0.32 -36.27
CA GLU A 124 36.25 1.37 -36.83
C GLU A 124 35.79 2.38 -35.77
N ALA A 125 35.42 1.91 -34.57
CA ALA A 125 35.03 2.79 -33.47
C ALA A 125 36.22 3.68 -33.04
N ILE A 126 37.41 3.10 -32.90
CA ILE A 126 38.63 3.84 -32.51
C ILE A 126 39.04 4.85 -33.59
N GLN A 127 38.82 4.54 -34.88
CA GLN A 127 39.07 5.49 -35.96
C GLN A 127 38.10 6.68 -35.96
N ARG A 128 36.84 6.47 -35.56
CA ARG A 128 35.80 7.52 -35.49
C ARG A 128 35.90 8.44 -34.27
N ILE A 129 36.48 7.96 -33.16
CA ILE A 129 36.74 8.74 -31.92
C ILE A 129 37.85 9.78 -32.15
#